data_AF-I9FMA3-F1
#
_entry.id   AF-I9FMA3-F1
#
_cell.length_a   1.000
_cell.length_b   1.000
_cell.length_c   1.000
_cell.angle_alpha   90.00
_cell.angle_beta   90.00
_cell.angle_gamma   90.00
#
_symmetry.space_group_name_H-M   'P 1'
#
loop_
_entity.id
_entity.type
_entity.pdbx_description
1 polymer ?
#
loop_
_entity_poly.entity_id
_entity_poly.type
_entity_poly.pdbx_seq_one_letter_code
_entity_poly.pdbx_strand_id
1 'polypeptide(L)'
;MYNPFSLLNAFKRKEFGSYWFETGPPTYLVELLKRHHYNLERMAHTATSKQALNGIDWESPDLIPMLYLNGYLTIKEYDEEFGIYHLSFPNKEVKEDFTRIPQKE
;
A
#
# COMPACT_ATOMS: atom_id res chain seq x y z
N MET A 1 -10.06 -4.85 -1.83
CA MET A 1 -9.71 -4.61 -3.26
C MET A 1 -8.72 -5.68 -3.71
N TYR A 2 -8.70 -6.08 -4.98
CA TYR A 2 -7.78 -7.09 -5.54
C TYR A 2 -7.16 -6.62 -6.86
N ASN A 3 -5.84 -6.83 -7.03
CA ASN A 3 -5.13 -6.60 -8.29
C ASN A 3 -5.63 -7.61 -9.34
N PRO A 4 -5.99 -7.19 -10.56
CA PRO A 4 -6.43 -8.10 -11.63
C PRO A 4 -5.46 -9.26 -11.91
N PHE A 5 -4.14 -9.01 -11.88
CA PHE A 5 -3.14 -10.07 -12.07
C PHE A 5 -3.12 -11.05 -10.89
N SER A 6 -3.31 -10.56 -9.66
CA SER A 6 -3.45 -11.45 -8.49
C SER A 6 -4.63 -12.38 -8.65
N LEU A 7 -5.78 -11.87 -9.09
CA LEU A 7 -6.97 -12.68 -9.35
C LEU A 7 -6.73 -13.70 -10.47
N LEU A 8 -6.15 -13.27 -11.59
CA LEU A 8 -5.86 -14.16 -12.71
C LEU A 8 -4.90 -15.29 -12.31
N ASN A 9 -3.87 -14.99 -11.53
CA ASN A 9 -2.95 -16.01 -11.04
C ASN A 9 -3.61 -16.97 -10.05
N ALA A 10 -4.40 -16.45 -9.11
CA ALA A 10 -5.15 -17.27 -8.16
C ALA A 10 -6.10 -18.23 -8.88
N PHE A 11 -6.83 -17.76 -9.91
CA PHE A 11 -7.69 -18.64 -10.71
C PHE A 11 -6.93 -19.63 -11.58
N LYS A 12 -5.83 -19.19 -12.20
CA LYS A 12 -4.98 -20.04 -13.04
C LYS A 12 -4.34 -21.18 -12.25
N ARG A 13 -3.84 -20.89 -11.04
CA ARG A 13 -3.15 -21.84 -10.17
C ARG A 13 -4.10 -22.57 -9.21
N LYS A 14 -5.32 -22.05 -9.03
CA LYS A 14 -6.34 -22.55 -8.09
C LYS A 14 -5.86 -22.58 -6.64
N GLU A 15 -5.03 -21.61 -6.27
CA GLU A 15 -4.47 -21.48 -4.93
C GLU A 15 -4.45 -19.99 -4.54
N PHE A 16 -4.51 -19.71 -3.23
CA PHE A 16 -4.24 -18.37 -2.71
C PHE A 16 -2.72 -18.21 -2.53
N GLY A 17 -2.19 -17.02 -2.82
CA GLY A 17 -0.77 -16.72 -2.72
C GLY A 17 -0.49 -15.22 -2.77
N SER A 18 0.79 -14.87 -2.66
CA SER A 18 1.32 -13.50 -2.63
C SER A 18 1.45 -12.88 -4.03
N TYR A 19 0.44 -13.04 -4.88
CA TYR A 19 0.50 -12.62 -6.28
C TYR A 19 0.59 -11.11 -6.47
N TRP A 20 0.12 -10.30 -5.50
CA TRP A 20 0.17 -8.85 -5.56
C TRP A 20 1.62 -8.36 -5.55
N PHE A 21 2.43 -8.96 -4.68
CA PHE A 21 3.85 -8.66 -4.57
C PHE A 21 4.69 -9.38 -5.64
N GLU A 22 4.26 -10.54 -6.14
CA GLU A 22 4.95 -11.23 -7.25
C GLU A 22 4.78 -10.50 -8.59
N THR A 23 3.67 -9.76 -8.77
CA THR A 23 3.32 -9.16 -10.07
C THR A 23 3.56 -7.66 -10.16
N GLY A 24 3.82 -6.95 -9.05
CA GLY A 24 3.65 -5.49 -9.10
C GLY A 24 4.16 -4.58 -7.98
N PRO A 25 5.24 -4.84 -7.24
CA PRO A 25 6.05 -3.75 -6.74
C PRO A 25 6.95 -3.33 -7.89
N PRO A 26 6.86 -2.09 -8.40
CA PRO A 26 8.00 -1.51 -9.08
C PRO A 26 9.22 -1.69 -8.15
N THR A 27 10.35 -2.19 -8.65
CA THR A 27 11.59 -2.33 -7.88
C THR A 27 11.90 -1.06 -7.06
N TYR A 28 11.55 0.09 -7.64
CA TYR A 28 11.58 1.40 -7.01
C TYR A 28 10.82 1.51 -5.67
N LEU A 29 9.60 0.98 -5.55
CA LEU A 29 8.83 1.06 -4.30
C LEU A 29 9.51 0.29 -3.18
N VAL A 30 10.01 -0.92 -3.48
CA VAL A 30 10.75 -1.73 -2.51
C VAL A 30 12.04 -1.04 -2.08
N GLU A 31 12.77 -0.46 -3.03
CA GLU A 31 13.96 0.35 -2.75
C GLU A 31 13.63 1.56 -1.88
N LEU A 32 12.52 2.24 -2.14
CA LEU A 32 12.10 3.40 -1.36
C LEU A 32 11.70 2.99 0.06
N LEU A 33 10.94 1.91 0.23
CA LEU A 33 10.62 1.34 1.53
C LEU A 33 11.86 0.93 2.34
N LYS A 34 12.92 0.44 1.69
CA LYS A 34 14.18 0.07 2.35
C LYS A 34 15.05 1.26 2.75
N ARG A 35 14.94 2.38 2.03
CA ARG A 35 15.78 3.59 2.24
C ARG A 35 15.30 4.43 3.41
N HIS A 36 14.03 4.33 3.76
CA HIS A 36 13.43 5.14 4.81
C HIS A 36 12.99 4.27 5.99
N HIS A 37 13.30 4.69 7.22
CA HIS A 37 12.88 4.01 8.45
C HIS A 37 11.38 4.27 8.70
N TYR A 38 10.51 3.48 8.07
CA TYR A 38 9.06 3.62 8.21
C TYR A 38 8.43 2.49 9.00
N ASN A 39 7.52 2.86 9.90
CA ASN A 39 6.61 1.89 10.51
C ASN A 39 5.39 1.70 9.59
N LEU A 40 5.49 0.72 8.69
CA LEU A 40 4.45 0.38 7.71
C LEU A 40 3.08 0.08 8.35
N GLU A 41 3.07 -0.52 9.55
CA GLU A 41 1.83 -0.81 10.28
C GLU A 41 1.16 0.49 10.72
N ARG A 42 1.91 1.47 11.24
CA ARG A 42 1.37 2.79 11.56
C ARG A 42 0.86 3.52 10.30
N MET A 43 1.56 3.39 9.17
CA MET A 43 1.15 4.01 7.91
C MET A 43 -0.18 3.47 7.38
N ALA A 44 -0.44 2.18 7.58
CA ALA A 44 -1.71 1.55 7.26
C ALA A 44 -2.85 1.92 8.23
N HIS A 45 -2.61 2.78 9.20
CA HIS A 45 -3.61 3.36 10.10
C HIS A 45 -3.63 4.90 10.04
N THR A 46 -3.01 5.49 9.01
CA THR A 46 -2.89 6.93 8.85
C THR A 46 -4.20 7.57 8.37
N ALA A 47 -4.48 8.73 8.93
CA ALA A 47 -5.48 9.70 8.47
C ALA A 47 -4.80 10.70 7.51
N THR A 48 -5.40 10.97 6.35
CA THR A 48 -4.84 11.88 5.36
C THR A 48 -5.92 12.72 4.67
N SER A 49 -5.54 13.84 4.06
CA SER A 49 -6.45 14.69 3.30
C SER A 49 -6.51 14.29 1.82
N LYS A 50 -7.55 14.76 1.12
CA LYS A 50 -7.65 14.59 -0.34
C LYS A 50 -6.44 15.19 -1.08
N GLN A 51 -5.98 16.34 -0.62
CA GLN A 51 -4.87 17.07 -1.22
C GLN A 51 -3.57 16.28 -1.09
N ALA A 52 -3.33 15.65 0.06
CA ALA A 52 -2.16 14.80 0.26
C ALA A 52 -2.20 13.57 -0.66
N LEU A 53 -3.35 12.89 -0.77
CA LEU A 53 -3.50 11.74 -1.69
C LEU A 53 -3.27 12.10 -3.17
N ASN A 54 -3.64 13.31 -3.58
CA ASN A 54 -3.46 13.78 -4.95
C ASN A 54 -2.09 14.44 -5.20
N GLY A 55 -1.38 14.81 -4.14
CA GLY A 55 -0.11 15.55 -4.17
C GLY A 55 1.09 14.62 -4.26
N ILE A 56 1.18 13.82 -5.33
CA ILE A 56 2.38 13.03 -5.60
C ILE A 56 3.50 13.98 -6.00
N ASP A 57 4.32 14.32 -5.03
CA ASP A 57 5.61 14.97 -5.26
C ASP A 57 6.69 13.89 -5.22
N TRP A 58 7.40 13.70 -6.33
CA TRP A 58 8.42 12.67 -6.48
C TRP A 58 9.67 12.98 -5.64
N GLU A 59 9.81 14.21 -5.15
CA GLU A 59 10.84 14.62 -4.19
C GLU A 59 10.37 14.52 -2.74
N SER A 60 9.07 14.33 -2.50
CA SER A 60 8.50 14.27 -1.15
C SER A 60 8.85 12.93 -0.48
N PRO A 61 9.25 12.96 0.81
CA PRO A 61 9.45 11.74 1.57
C PRO A 61 8.14 11.02 1.89
N ASP A 62 6.96 11.65 1.69
CA ASP A 62 5.67 11.05 2.02
C ASP A 62 5.34 9.88 1.09
N LEU A 63 5.35 8.68 1.68
CA LEU A 63 5.05 7.43 1.02
C LEU A 63 3.56 7.15 0.88
N ILE A 64 2.71 7.83 1.65
CA ILE A 64 1.27 7.52 1.68
C ILE A 64 0.63 7.64 0.30
N PRO A 65 0.84 8.73 -0.48
CA PRO A 65 0.26 8.85 -1.82
C PRO A 65 0.79 7.78 -2.77
N MET A 66 2.08 7.41 -2.66
CA MET A 66 2.70 6.37 -3.48
C MET A 66 2.13 4.98 -3.18
N LEU A 67 1.98 4.64 -1.91
CA LEU A 67 1.38 3.38 -1.48
C LEU A 67 -0.09 3.30 -1.88
N TYR A 68 -0.82 4.42 -1.80
CA TYR A 68 -2.21 4.50 -2.25
C TYR A 68 -2.33 4.32 -3.77
N LEU A 69 -1.52 5.01 -4.57
CA LEU A 69 -1.56 4.92 -6.04
C LEU A 69 -1.23 3.50 -6.55
N ASN A 70 -0.27 2.83 -5.90
CA ASN A 70 0.12 1.47 -6.26
C ASN A 70 -0.79 0.39 -5.63
N GLY A 71 -1.86 0.80 -4.94
CA GLY A 71 -2.88 -0.09 -4.39
C GLY A 71 -2.46 -0.84 -3.13
N TYR A 72 -1.38 -0.44 -2.47
CA TYR A 72 -0.97 -1.00 -1.19
C TYR A 72 -1.74 -0.42 -0.01
N LEU A 73 -2.23 0.82 -0.14
CA LEU A 73 -3.22 1.41 0.76
C LEU A 73 -4.51 1.71 0.00
N THR A 74 -5.63 1.61 0.70
CA THR A 74 -6.95 1.98 0.19
C THR A 74 -7.74 2.73 1.26
N ILE A 75 -8.77 3.44 0.83
CA ILE A 75 -9.66 4.15 1.75
C ILE A 75 -10.50 3.10 2.50
N LYS A 76 -10.38 3.12 3.83
CA LYS A 76 -11.22 2.33 4.74
C LYS A 76 -12.46 3.11 5.15
N GLU A 77 -12.29 4.39 5.42
CA GLU A 77 -13.33 5.27 5.95
C GLU A 77 -13.06 6.72 5.52
N TYR A 78 -14.13 7.49 5.40
CA TYR A 78 -14.08 8.92 5.13
C TYR A 78 -14.88 9.65 6.21
N ASP A 79 -14.21 10.55 6.90
CA ASP A 79 -14.81 11.45 7.87
C ASP A 79 -15.23 12.73 7.13
N GLU A 80 -16.54 12.93 6.98
CA GLU A 80 -17.11 14.08 6.27
C GLU A 80 -16.97 15.39 7.05
N GLU A 81 -16.93 15.34 8.38
CA GLU A 81 -16.83 16.52 9.24
C GLU A 81 -15.47 17.19 9.09
N PHE A 82 -14.41 16.39 9.03
CA PHE A 82 -13.04 16.88 8.92
C PHE A 82 -12.45 16.77 7.49
N GLY A 83 -13.15 16.11 6.56
CA GLY A 83 -12.66 15.87 5.21
C GLY A 83 -11.44 14.94 5.18
N ILE A 84 -11.39 13.97 6.12
CA ILE A 84 -10.24 13.10 6.38
C ILE A 84 -10.52 11.69 5.84
N TYR A 85 -9.54 11.11 5.16
CA TYR A 85 -9.54 9.73 4.73
C TYR A 85 -8.69 8.87 5.66
N HIS A 86 -9.29 7.81 6.20
CA HIS A 86 -8.55 6.78 6.93
C HIS A 86 -8.15 5.67 5.96
N LEU A 87 -6.85 5.38 5.91
CA LEU A 87 -6.31 4.37 5.00
C LEU A 87 -6.08 3.04 5.72
N SER A 88 -6.00 1.96 4.93
CA SER A 88 -5.73 0.59 5.37
C SER A 88 -5.19 -0.25 4.21
N PHE A 89 -4.58 -1.40 4.53
CA PHE A 89 -4.34 -2.44 3.53
C PHE A 89 -5.67 -2.92 2.90
N PRO A 90 -5.69 -3.22 1.59
CA PRO A 90 -6.91 -3.57 0.86
C PRO A 90 -7.42 -4.99 1.08
N ASN A 91 -6.55 -5.89 1.56
CA ASN A 91 -6.83 -7.30 1.84
C ASN A 91 -5.70 -7.90 2.72
N LYS A 92 -5.85 -9.19 3.07
CA LYS A 92 -4.91 -9.91 3.93
C LYS A 92 -3.56 -10.23 3.25
N GLU A 93 -3.57 -10.58 1.97
CA GLU A 93 -2.38 -10.86 1.16
C GLU A 93 -1.40 -9.69 1.21
N VAL A 94 -1.88 -8.49 0.90
CA VAL A 94 -1.07 -7.27 0.90
C VAL A 94 -0.52 -6.96 2.29
N LYS A 95 -1.35 -7.13 3.34
CA LYS A 95 -0.90 -6.93 4.73
C LYS A 95 0.23 -7.89 5.08
N GLU A 96 0.07 -9.18 4.79
CA GLU A 96 1.06 -10.21 5.10
C GLU A 96 2.37 -9.98 4.33
N ASP A 97 2.29 -9.66 3.04
CA ASP A 97 3.48 -9.38 2.22
C ASP A 97 4.26 -8.17 2.73
N PHE A 98 3.55 -7.10 3.13
CA PHE A 98 4.18 -5.91 3.71
C PHE A 98 4.86 -6.19 5.05
N THR A 99 4.26 -7.03 5.92
CA THR A 99 4.88 -7.39 7.20
C THR A 99 6.13 -8.25 7.08
N ARG A 100 6.35 -8.90 5.92
CA ARG A 100 7.54 -9.70 5.65
C ARG A 100 8.75 -8.88 5.19
N ILE A 101 8.55 -7.61 4.82
CA ILE A 101 9.64 -6.74 4.38
C ILE A 101 10.54 -6.43 5.58
N PRO A 102 11.84 -6.79 5.54
CA PRO A 102 12.77 -6.52 6.63
C PRO A 102 12.85 -5.01 6.89
N GLN A 103 12.53 -4.60 8.10
CA GLN A 103 12.77 -3.23 8.56
C GLN A 103 14.24 -3.15 8.97
N LYS A 104 15.01 -2.19 8.42
CA LYS A 104 16.33 -1.90 8.98
C LYS A 104 16.15 -1.23 10.34
N GLU A 105 16.72 -1.84 11.37
CA GLU A 105 16.89 -1.25 12.71
C GLU A 105 17.58 0.11 12.66
#